data_AF-A0A5K0VE69-F1
#
_entry.id   AF-A0A5K0VE69-F1
#
_cell.length_a   1.000
_cell.length_b   1.000
_cell.length_c   1.000
_cell.angle_alpha   90.00
_cell.angle_beta   90.00
_cell.angle_gamma   90.00
#
_symmetry.space_group_name_H-M   'P 1'
#
loop_
_entity.id
_entity.type
_entity.pdbx_description
1 polymer ?
#
loop_
_entity_poly.entity_id
_entity_poly.type
_entity_poly.pdbx_seq_one_letter_code
_entity_poly.pdbx_strand_id
1 'polypeptide(L)'
;AHAEELGSLIEILKSGIVTSISGFQYKLNDDAKCDILAATWRVLGVNQSAQRVFGEATGFSLLLTMFPSLQSGAEDDDGQSPLTIHMKLFCFLLRVITAGVCNNAINRISLHAIISSQTFSDLLNESGLICVDYEREVIQLLLELALEIVLPPSFIVTMQQEESVPIPKIIELGDSGYLISSSSGNDRLDKDRVYNAGAVVVLIRSLLLFTPKLQLELLNFIEKLAHGASFNQENLTFI
;
A
#
# COMPACT_ATOMS: atom_id res chain seq x y z
N ALA A 1 23.94 3.27 -10.78
CA ALA A 1 22.77 3.03 -9.91
C ALA A 1 22.97 1.68 -9.26
N HIS A 2 22.75 1.58 -7.95
CA HIS A 2 22.97 0.40 -7.11
C HIS A 2 21.85 -0.64 -7.32
N ALA A 3 21.76 -1.17 -8.54
CA ALA A 3 20.63 -2.01 -8.96
C ALA A 3 20.69 -3.41 -8.33
N GLU A 4 21.89 -3.96 -8.19
CA GLU A 4 22.12 -5.26 -7.56
C GLU A 4 21.82 -5.20 -6.06
N GLU A 5 22.17 -4.11 -5.38
CA GLU A 5 21.91 -3.94 -3.95
C GLU A 5 20.40 -3.81 -3.68
N LEU A 6 19.67 -3.02 -4.47
CA LEU A 6 18.22 -2.89 -4.34
C LEU A 6 17.50 -4.20 -4.67
N GLY A 7 17.94 -4.92 -5.71
CA GLY A 7 17.43 -6.25 -6.03
C GLY A 7 17.66 -7.26 -4.90
N SER A 8 18.86 -7.24 -4.30
CA SER A 8 19.18 -8.11 -3.17
C SER A 8 18.30 -7.81 -1.95
N LEU A 9 18.01 -6.54 -1.66
CA LEU A 9 17.09 -6.15 -0.59
C LEU A 9 15.66 -6.68 -0.83
N ILE A 10 15.19 -6.63 -2.08
CA ILE A 10 13.88 -7.18 -2.47
C ILE A 10 13.85 -8.69 -2.24
N GLU A 11 14.89 -9.43 -2.63
CA GLU A 11 14.96 -10.88 -2.42
C GLU A 11 15.04 -11.26 -0.92
N ILE A 12 15.74 -10.46 -0.11
CA ILE A 12 15.75 -10.61 1.35
C ILE A 12 14.34 -10.41 1.92
N LEU A 13 13.61 -9.38 1.48
CA LEU A 13 12.24 -9.14 1.91
C LEU A 13 11.29 -10.28 1.48
N LYS A 14 11.43 -10.81 0.27
CA LYS A 14 10.61 -11.94 -0.22
C LYS A 14 10.85 -13.22 0.58
N SER A 15 12.11 -13.55 0.83
CA SER A 15 12.48 -14.78 1.54
C SER A 15 12.29 -14.66 3.06
N GLY A 16 12.37 -13.45 3.60
CA GLY A 16 12.42 -13.21 5.04
C GLY A 16 13.70 -13.75 5.68
N ILE A 17 14.75 -14.03 4.90
CA ILE A 17 15.99 -14.65 5.38
C ILE A 17 17.19 -13.77 4.96
N VAL A 18 18.10 -13.52 5.91
CA VAL A 18 19.39 -12.88 5.67
C VAL A 18 20.49 -13.91 5.82
N THR A 19 21.40 -13.97 4.85
CA THR A 19 22.58 -14.84 4.91
C THR A 19 23.81 -14.02 5.28
N SER A 20 24.48 -14.39 6.37
CA SER A 20 25.76 -13.81 6.78
C SER A 20 26.89 -14.19 5.81
N ILE A 21 27.98 -13.42 5.83
CA ILE A 21 29.20 -13.69 5.06
C ILE A 21 29.76 -15.09 5.37
N SER A 22 29.52 -15.59 6.58
CA SER A 22 29.89 -16.95 7.01
C SER A 22 28.90 -18.05 6.58
N GLY A 23 27.87 -17.72 5.80
CA GLY A 23 26.86 -18.66 5.27
C GLY A 23 25.70 -18.98 6.23
N PHE A 24 25.67 -18.42 7.44
CA PHE A 24 24.56 -18.61 8.37
C PHE A 24 23.32 -17.84 7.93
N GLN A 25 22.16 -18.50 7.97
CA GLN A 25 20.87 -17.92 7.64
C GLN A 25 20.13 -17.49 8.91
N TYR A 26 19.59 -16.27 8.89
CA TYR A 26 18.82 -15.67 9.98
C TYR A 26 17.44 -15.28 9.45
N LYS A 27 16.38 -15.69 10.15
CA LYS A 27 15.02 -15.23 9.84
C LYS A 27 14.88 -13.78 10.31
N LEU A 28 14.36 -12.92 9.44
CA LEU A 28 14.06 -11.54 9.78
C LEU A 28 12.84 -11.47 10.70
N ASN A 29 12.99 -10.75 11.81
CA ASN A 29 11.85 -10.34 12.62
C ASN A 29 11.05 -9.24 11.89
N ASP A 30 9.83 -8.98 12.36
CA ASP A 30 8.92 -8.07 11.66
C ASP A 30 9.35 -6.60 11.76
N ASP A 31 10.04 -6.21 12.84
CA ASP A 31 10.61 -4.86 12.94
C ASP A 31 11.75 -4.63 11.94
N ALA A 32 12.65 -5.60 11.74
CA ALA A 32 13.68 -5.47 10.71
C ALA A 32 13.06 -5.41 9.30
N LYS A 33 11.99 -6.15 9.04
CA LYS A 33 11.25 -6.02 7.77
C LYS A 33 10.68 -4.59 7.63
N CYS A 34 10.09 -4.04 8.67
CA CYS A 34 9.59 -2.66 8.69
C CYS A 34 10.72 -1.64 8.43
N ASP A 35 11.88 -1.81 9.05
CA ASP A 35 13.02 -0.91 8.87
C ASP A 35 13.55 -0.95 7.43
N ILE A 36 13.67 -2.15 6.85
CA ILE A 36 14.09 -2.32 5.44
C ILE A 36 13.05 -1.68 4.51
N LEU A 37 11.75 -1.89 4.75
CA LEU A 37 10.69 -1.26 3.97
C LEU A 37 10.73 0.27 4.09
N ALA A 38 10.90 0.82 5.30
CA ALA A 38 11.02 2.26 5.49
C ALA A 38 12.25 2.85 4.81
N ALA A 39 13.39 2.16 4.86
CA ALA A 39 14.59 2.56 4.13
C ALA A 39 14.36 2.53 2.61
N THR A 40 13.73 1.47 2.12
CA THR A 40 13.38 1.31 0.70
C THR A 40 12.44 2.44 0.26
N TRP A 41 11.40 2.74 1.02
CA TRP A 41 10.48 3.84 0.75
C TRP A 41 11.21 5.18 0.59
N ARG A 42 12.14 5.50 1.50
CA ARG A 42 12.93 6.75 1.42
C ARG A 42 13.74 6.83 0.14
N VAL A 43 14.37 5.72 -0.27
CA VAL A 43 15.16 5.65 -1.51
C VAL A 43 14.27 5.83 -2.73
N LEU A 44 13.14 5.12 -2.80
CA LEU A 44 12.21 5.21 -3.93
C LEU A 44 11.58 6.59 -4.06
N GLY A 45 11.22 7.23 -2.93
CA GLY A 45 10.57 8.54 -2.90
C GLY A 45 11.41 9.68 -3.47
N VAL A 46 12.75 9.56 -3.47
CA VAL A 46 13.65 10.61 -3.97
C VAL A 46 14.42 10.23 -5.24
N ASN A 47 14.27 8.99 -5.73
CA ASN A 47 15.06 8.47 -6.85
C ASN A 47 14.23 7.68 -7.86
N GLN A 48 13.85 8.34 -8.97
CA GLN A 48 13.11 7.72 -10.07
C GLN A 48 13.85 6.55 -10.74
N SER A 49 15.19 6.56 -10.76
CA SER A 49 15.95 5.43 -11.29
C SER A 49 15.82 4.21 -10.38
N ALA A 50 15.79 4.42 -9.06
CA ALA A 50 15.53 3.35 -8.10
C ALA A 50 14.11 2.78 -8.23
N GLN A 51 13.10 3.62 -8.52
CA GLN A 51 11.74 3.15 -8.83
C GLN A 51 11.73 2.21 -10.04
N ARG A 52 12.43 2.56 -11.14
CA ARG A 52 12.52 1.68 -12.32
C ARG A 52 13.17 0.34 -11.96
N VAL A 53 14.32 0.37 -11.28
CA VAL A 53 15.01 -0.84 -10.82
C VAL A 53 14.11 -1.69 -9.91
N PHE A 54 13.35 -1.06 -9.02
CA PHE A 54 12.42 -1.75 -8.13
C PHE A 54 11.37 -2.55 -8.92
N GLY A 55 10.82 -1.97 -9.99
CA GLY A 55 9.90 -2.68 -10.89
C GLY A 55 10.58 -3.83 -11.65
N GLU A 56 11.77 -3.58 -12.20
CA GLU A 56 12.56 -4.58 -12.94
C GLU A 56 12.97 -5.77 -12.06
N ALA A 57 13.33 -5.51 -10.80
CA ALA A 57 13.68 -6.51 -9.80
C ALA A 57 12.44 -7.18 -9.17
N THR A 58 11.26 -7.05 -9.79
CA THR A 58 9.99 -7.66 -9.34
C THR A 58 9.57 -7.25 -7.93
N GLY A 59 9.90 -6.02 -7.50
CA GLY A 59 9.57 -5.50 -6.17
C GLY A 59 8.06 -5.49 -5.86
N PHE A 60 7.21 -5.37 -6.88
CA PHE A 60 5.76 -5.45 -6.68
C PHE A 60 5.26 -6.84 -6.27
N SER A 61 6.02 -7.91 -6.52
CA SER A 61 5.65 -9.25 -6.06
C SER A 61 5.78 -9.42 -4.55
N LEU A 62 6.36 -8.44 -3.84
CA LEU A 62 6.32 -8.38 -2.37
C LEU A 62 4.87 -8.42 -1.84
N LEU A 63 3.90 -7.87 -2.59
CA LEU A 63 2.47 -7.97 -2.31
C LEU A 63 1.94 -9.41 -2.34
N LEU A 64 2.68 -10.38 -2.89
CA LEU A 64 2.27 -11.78 -2.93
C LEU A 64 3.08 -12.63 -1.95
N THR A 65 4.33 -12.27 -1.69
CA THR A 65 5.24 -13.07 -0.85
C THR A 65 5.17 -12.69 0.63
N MET A 66 4.85 -11.43 0.96
CA MET A 66 4.84 -10.97 2.35
C MET A 66 3.55 -11.35 3.10
N PHE A 67 2.41 -11.48 2.42
CA PHE A 67 1.15 -11.89 3.04
C PHE A 67 1.19 -13.29 3.68
N PRO A 68 1.75 -14.34 3.05
CA PRO A 68 1.94 -15.62 3.70
C PRO A 68 2.79 -15.54 4.98
N SER A 69 3.76 -14.62 5.02
CA SER A 69 4.57 -14.40 6.24
C SER A 69 3.75 -13.79 7.39
N LEU A 70 2.67 -13.06 7.08
CA LEU A 70 1.69 -12.54 8.03
C LEU A 70 0.73 -13.63 8.56
N GLN A 71 0.73 -14.83 7.99
CA GLN A 71 -0.05 -15.95 8.54
C GLN A 71 0.79 -16.81 9.50
N SER A 72 2.12 -16.74 9.40
CA SER A 72 3.06 -17.50 10.22
C SER A 72 3.35 -16.79 11.56
N GLY A 73 2.32 -16.49 12.34
CA GLY A 73 2.48 -15.94 13.69
C GLY A 73 2.95 -17.04 14.65
N ALA A 74 4.24 -17.03 14.99
CA ALA A 74 4.72 -17.64 16.22
C ALA A 74 4.27 -16.75 17.39
N GLU A 75 3.88 -17.38 18.49
CA GLU A 75 3.56 -16.71 19.75
C GLU A 75 4.82 -15.99 20.26
N ASP A 76 4.92 -14.67 20.07
CA ASP A 76 5.95 -13.84 20.69
C ASP A 76 5.37 -13.07 21.89
N ASP A 77 6.14 -13.05 22.97
CA ASP A 77 5.83 -12.72 24.37
C ASP A 77 5.70 -11.20 24.64
N ASP A 78 5.49 -10.36 23.61
CA ASP A 78 5.67 -8.89 23.70
C ASP A 78 4.36 -8.08 23.89
N GLY A 79 3.26 -8.74 24.25
CA GLY A 79 1.99 -8.10 24.62
C GLY A 79 1.24 -7.35 23.51
N GLN A 80 1.81 -7.22 22.30
CA GLN A 80 1.12 -6.72 21.11
C GLN A 80 0.33 -7.83 20.43
N SER A 81 -0.87 -7.52 19.95
CA SER A 81 -1.64 -8.49 19.17
C SER A 81 -0.91 -8.81 17.86
N PRO A 82 -0.83 -10.09 17.43
CA PRO A 82 -0.23 -10.46 16.15
C PRO A 82 -0.78 -9.65 14.97
N LEU A 83 -2.07 -9.30 15.04
CA LEU A 83 -2.76 -8.51 14.03
C LEU A 83 -2.26 -7.06 13.94
N THR A 84 -1.87 -6.45 15.06
CA THR A 84 -1.28 -5.09 15.10
C THR A 84 0.06 -5.04 14.36
N ILE A 85 0.90 -6.06 14.55
CA ILE A 85 2.18 -6.19 13.86
C ILE A 85 1.96 -6.40 12.36
N HIS A 86 0.99 -7.24 11.99
CA HIS A 86 0.65 -7.49 10.60
C HIS A 86 0.12 -6.24 9.90
N MET A 87 -0.72 -5.45 10.57
CA MET A 87 -1.23 -4.20 10.03
C MET A 87 -0.11 -3.16 9.84
N LYS A 88 0.82 -3.05 10.80
CA LYS A 88 2.02 -2.20 10.66
C LYS A 88 2.83 -2.61 9.44
N LEU A 89 3.11 -3.90 9.27
CA LEU A 89 3.88 -4.40 8.12
C LEU A 89 3.15 -4.16 6.79
N PHE A 90 1.83 -4.38 6.76
CA PHE A 90 0.98 -4.11 5.60
C PHE A 90 1.01 -2.63 5.20
N CYS A 91 0.88 -1.72 6.16
CA CYS A 91 1.00 -0.28 5.94
C CYS A 91 2.35 0.09 5.31
N PHE A 92 3.45 -0.41 5.87
CA PHE A 92 4.79 -0.15 5.36
C PHE A 92 4.96 -0.69 3.94
N LEU A 93 4.45 -1.90 3.68
CA LEU A 93 4.49 -2.52 2.37
C LEU A 93 3.72 -1.70 1.33
N LEU A 94 2.46 -1.35 1.60
CA LEU A 94 1.62 -0.60 0.66
C LEU A 94 2.20 0.77 0.35
N ARG A 95 2.83 1.43 1.32
CA ARG A 95 3.48 2.72 1.10
C ARG A 95 4.76 2.61 0.30
N VAL A 96 5.59 1.58 0.51
CA VAL A 96 6.74 1.28 -0.37
C VAL A 96 6.28 1.05 -1.80
N ILE A 97 5.22 0.27 -1.99
CA ILE A 97 4.65 -0.03 -3.29
C ILE A 97 4.13 1.24 -3.97
N THR A 98 3.45 2.12 -3.22
CA THR A 98 2.97 3.42 -3.70
C THR A 98 4.14 4.31 -4.13
N ALA A 99 5.21 4.39 -3.34
CA ALA A 99 6.43 5.11 -3.71
C ALA A 99 7.14 4.51 -4.93
N GLY A 100 7.08 3.18 -5.11
CA GLY A 100 7.65 2.49 -6.26
C GLY A 100 6.89 2.75 -7.56
N VAL A 101 5.57 2.92 -7.51
CA VAL A 101 4.74 3.14 -8.70
C VAL A 101 4.56 4.62 -9.08
N CYS A 102 4.66 5.52 -8.08
CA CYS A 102 4.39 6.94 -8.23
C CYS A 102 5.10 7.56 -9.44
N ASN A 103 4.32 8.16 -10.34
CA ASN A 103 4.79 8.83 -11.55
C ASN A 103 5.61 7.95 -12.51
N ASN A 104 5.44 6.62 -12.46
CA ASN A 104 6.15 5.68 -13.33
C ASN A 104 5.16 4.76 -14.08
N ALA A 105 4.92 5.07 -15.35
CA ALA A 105 3.96 4.36 -16.19
C ALA A 105 4.27 2.86 -16.39
N ILE A 106 5.55 2.48 -16.45
CA ILE A 106 5.93 1.07 -16.61
C ILE A 106 5.57 0.30 -15.34
N ASN A 107 5.92 0.87 -14.20
CA ASN A 107 5.61 0.28 -12.90
C ASN A 107 4.10 0.18 -12.65
N ARG A 108 3.31 1.14 -13.15
CA ARG A 108 1.83 1.10 -13.05
C ARG A 108 1.27 -0.17 -13.68
N ILE A 109 1.77 -0.55 -14.86
CA ILE A 109 1.34 -1.75 -15.56
C ILE A 109 1.68 -3.00 -14.74
N SER A 110 2.91 -3.09 -14.24
CA SER A 110 3.37 -4.21 -13.41
C SER A 110 2.57 -4.33 -12.11
N LEU A 111 2.30 -3.21 -11.44
CA LEU A 111 1.50 -3.19 -10.22
C LEU A 111 0.04 -3.59 -10.50
N HIS A 112 -0.56 -3.02 -11.55
CA HIS A 112 -1.95 -3.31 -11.89
C HIS A 112 -2.17 -4.80 -12.15
N ALA A 113 -1.25 -5.47 -12.86
CA ALA A 113 -1.33 -6.91 -13.09
C ALA A 113 -1.33 -7.72 -11.78
N ILE A 114 -0.56 -7.30 -10.77
CA ILE A 114 -0.48 -7.99 -9.48
C ILE A 114 -1.72 -7.72 -8.63
N ILE A 115 -2.15 -6.46 -8.49
CA ILE A 115 -3.31 -6.10 -7.66
C ILE A 115 -4.60 -6.69 -8.22
N SER A 116 -4.78 -6.65 -9.53
CA SER A 116 -5.97 -7.18 -10.19
C SER A 116 -6.01 -8.72 -10.20
N SER A 117 -4.93 -9.39 -9.77
CA SER A 117 -4.85 -10.84 -9.72
C SER A 117 -5.75 -11.42 -8.63
N GLN A 118 -6.30 -12.61 -8.89
CA GLN A 118 -7.08 -13.34 -7.89
C GLN A 118 -6.23 -13.69 -6.66
N THR A 119 -4.97 -14.06 -6.87
CA THR A 119 -4.02 -14.40 -5.80
C THR A 119 -3.86 -13.29 -4.78
N PHE A 120 -3.76 -12.03 -5.21
CA PHE A 120 -3.69 -10.91 -4.27
C PHE A 120 -4.98 -10.77 -3.45
N SER A 121 -6.14 -10.89 -4.10
CA SER A 121 -7.44 -10.79 -3.42
C SER A 121 -7.62 -11.91 -2.38
N ASP A 122 -7.24 -13.14 -2.72
CA ASP A 122 -7.31 -14.29 -1.81
C ASP A 122 -6.38 -14.10 -0.61
N LEU A 123 -5.12 -13.71 -0.85
CA LEU A 123 -4.14 -13.45 0.22
C LEU A 123 -4.57 -12.31 1.16
N LEU A 124 -5.16 -11.24 0.62
CA LEU A 124 -5.68 -10.14 1.43
C LEU A 124 -6.85 -10.60 2.31
N ASN A 125 -7.78 -11.38 1.77
CA ASN A 125 -8.91 -11.91 2.55
C ASN A 125 -8.44 -12.90 3.63
N GLU A 126 -7.49 -13.78 3.31
CA GLU A 126 -6.94 -14.76 4.25
C GLU A 126 -6.03 -14.14 5.31
N SER A 127 -5.55 -12.91 5.13
CA SER A 127 -4.67 -12.22 6.08
C SER A 127 -5.35 -11.83 7.40
N GLY A 128 -6.68 -11.77 7.41
CA GLY A 128 -7.46 -11.28 8.56
C GLY A 128 -7.37 -9.76 8.78
N LEU A 129 -6.68 -9.01 7.91
CA LEU A 129 -6.54 -7.55 8.02
C LEU A 129 -7.86 -6.80 7.74
N ILE A 130 -8.76 -7.38 6.94
CA ILE A 130 -10.10 -6.82 6.73
C ILE A 130 -10.97 -7.23 7.92
N CYS A 131 -10.87 -6.47 9.00
CA CYS A 131 -11.67 -6.63 10.21
C CYS A 131 -12.16 -5.26 10.71
N VAL A 132 -13.06 -5.25 11.69
CA VAL A 132 -13.65 -4.02 12.24
C VAL A 132 -12.59 -3.07 12.84
N ASP A 133 -11.46 -3.61 13.32
CA ASP A 133 -10.41 -2.81 13.93
C ASP A 133 -9.53 -2.07 12.91
N TYR A 134 -9.46 -2.56 11.67
CA TYR A 134 -8.53 -2.06 10.63
C TYR A 134 -9.17 -1.75 9.28
N GLU A 135 -10.50 -1.90 9.16
CA GLU A 135 -11.22 -1.71 7.89
C GLU A 135 -10.99 -0.33 7.27
N ARG A 136 -10.94 0.72 8.10
CA ARG A 136 -10.70 2.10 7.64
C ARG A 136 -9.30 2.26 7.08
N GLU A 137 -8.31 1.70 7.75
CA GLU A 137 -6.91 1.76 7.40
C GLU A 137 -6.62 0.98 6.11
N VAL A 138 -7.22 -0.21 5.96
CA VAL A 138 -7.12 -0.99 4.73
C VAL A 138 -7.72 -0.22 3.55
N ILE A 139 -8.90 0.38 3.74
CA ILE A 139 -9.53 1.23 2.73
C ILE A 139 -8.61 2.40 2.37
N GLN A 140 -8.09 3.10 3.37
CA GLN A 140 -7.20 4.23 3.18
C GLN A 140 -5.94 3.85 2.38
N LEU A 141 -5.24 2.77 2.76
CA LEU A 141 -4.00 2.35 2.09
C LEU A 141 -4.23 1.96 0.63
N LEU A 142 -5.35 1.29 0.33
CA LEU A 142 -5.71 0.94 -1.04
C LEU A 142 -6.11 2.17 -1.86
N LEU A 143 -6.75 3.18 -1.26
CA LEU A 143 -7.06 4.45 -1.92
C LEU A 143 -5.81 5.31 -2.11
N GLU A 144 -4.90 5.37 -1.14
CA GLU A 144 -3.57 5.99 -1.28
C GLU A 144 -2.83 5.40 -2.49
N LEU A 145 -2.89 4.08 -2.65
CA LEU A 145 -2.28 3.40 -3.78
C LEU A 145 -3.01 3.67 -5.11
N ALA A 146 -4.34 3.67 -5.11
CA ALA A 146 -5.16 3.93 -6.29
C ALA A 146 -4.91 5.34 -6.86
N LEU A 147 -4.69 6.32 -5.98
CA LEU A 147 -4.49 7.73 -6.29
C LEU A 147 -3.00 8.14 -6.35
N GLU A 148 -2.07 7.21 -6.10
CA GLU A 148 -0.62 7.45 -6.00
C GLU A 148 -0.21 8.52 -4.97
N ILE A 149 -0.87 8.52 -3.81
CA ILE A 149 -0.56 9.44 -2.71
C ILE A 149 0.59 8.86 -1.88
N VAL A 150 1.78 9.43 -2.04
CA VAL A 150 3.00 8.94 -1.39
C VAL A 150 3.14 9.52 0.01
N LEU A 151 2.87 8.70 1.04
CA LEU A 151 3.04 9.06 2.45
C LEU A 151 4.19 8.27 3.10
N PRO A 152 4.95 8.87 4.05
CA PRO A 152 5.96 8.15 4.82
C PRO A 152 5.36 7.00 5.63
N PRO A 153 5.99 5.82 5.76
CA PRO A 153 5.50 4.74 6.63
C PRO A 153 5.33 5.14 8.10
N SER A 154 6.13 6.10 8.58
CA SER A 154 6.01 6.68 9.93
C SER A 154 4.77 7.57 10.11
N PHE A 155 4.08 7.94 9.03
CA PHE A 155 2.85 8.71 9.07
C PHE A 155 1.70 7.80 9.53
N ILE A 156 1.69 7.49 10.81
CA ILE A 156 0.55 6.83 11.43
C ILE A 156 -0.53 7.89 11.49
N VAL A 157 -1.44 7.91 10.52
CA VAL A 157 -2.77 8.49 10.76
C VAL A 157 -3.28 7.67 11.92
N THR A 158 -3.30 8.29 13.10
CA THR A 158 -3.59 7.67 14.37
C THR A 158 -4.70 6.66 14.21
N MET A 159 -4.35 5.39 14.48
CA MET A 159 -5.19 4.18 14.51
C MET A 159 -6.31 4.26 15.58
N GLN A 160 -6.66 5.49 15.99
CA GLN A 160 -7.56 5.90 17.07
C GLN A 160 -8.06 7.34 16.87
N GLN A 161 -8.17 7.85 15.62
CA GLN A 161 -8.83 9.14 15.38
C GLN A 161 -10.29 8.93 15.04
N GLU A 162 -11.14 9.69 15.74
CA GLU A 162 -12.60 9.65 15.82
C GLU A 162 -13.30 9.05 14.59
N GLU A 163 -14.25 8.14 14.84
CA GLU A 163 -15.22 7.62 13.87
C GLU A 163 -15.99 8.70 13.06
N SER A 164 -15.72 9.99 13.31
CA SER A 164 -16.35 11.17 12.74
C SER A 164 -15.67 11.70 11.47
N VAL A 165 -14.42 11.31 11.16
CA VAL A 165 -13.70 11.85 9.98
C VAL A 165 -13.97 11.01 8.73
N PRO A 166 -14.61 11.56 7.67
CA PRO A 166 -14.86 10.82 6.44
C PRO A 166 -13.57 10.48 5.71
N ILE A 167 -13.51 9.30 5.07
CA ILE A 167 -12.40 8.82 4.21
C ILE A 167 -11.84 9.91 3.27
N PRO A 168 -12.67 10.69 2.52
CA PRO A 168 -12.15 11.77 1.67
C PRO A 168 -11.33 12.83 2.41
N LYS A 169 -11.67 13.17 3.66
CA LYS A 169 -10.89 14.14 4.44
C LYS A 169 -9.55 13.59 4.91
N ILE A 170 -9.43 12.27 5.07
CA ILE A 170 -8.17 11.61 5.43
C ILE A 170 -7.20 11.66 4.24
N ILE A 171 -7.74 11.46 3.04
CA ILE A 171 -7.01 11.58 1.76
C ILE A 171 -6.54 13.03 1.55
N GLU A 172 -7.41 14.01 1.79
CA GLU A 172 -7.06 15.44 1.75
C GLU A 172 -5.97 15.83 2.79
N LEU A 173 -6.01 15.22 3.99
CA LEU A 173 -5.06 15.52 5.06
C LEU A 173 -3.66 14.96 4.78
N GLY A 174 -3.56 13.75 4.21
CA GLY A 174 -2.30 13.15 3.81
C GLY A 174 -1.59 13.97 2.73
N ASP A 175 -2.34 14.48 1.77
CA ASP A 175 -1.84 15.29 0.66
C ASP A 175 -1.39 16.70 1.09
N SER A 176 -1.98 17.27 2.14
CA SER A 176 -1.56 18.56 2.72
C SER A 176 -0.24 18.50 3.50
N GLY A 177 0.14 17.32 4.00
CA GLY A 177 1.25 17.15 4.96
C GLY A 177 2.65 17.05 4.36
N TYR A 178 2.83 16.58 3.12
CA TYR A 178 4.16 16.18 2.61
C TYR A 178 4.36 16.41 1.10
N LEU A 179 3.98 17.58 0.59
CA LEU A 179 4.36 18.01 -0.76
C LEU A 179 5.89 18.19 -0.91
N ILE A 180 6.63 17.10 -1.06
CA ILE A 180 7.92 17.11 -1.75
C ILE A 180 7.63 16.87 -3.22
N SER A 181 7.36 17.98 -3.92
CA SER A 181 7.50 18.23 -5.37
C SER A 181 6.26 18.81 -6.05
N SER A 182 6.26 20.15 -6.09
CA SER A 182 5.75 21.02 -7.18
C SER A 182 4.24 21.14 -7.49
N SER A 183 3.74 22.29 -7.03
CA SER A 183 2.93 23.28 -7.77
C SER A 183 1.39 23.27 -7.65
N SER A 184 0.93 24.30 -6.93
CA SER A 184 -0.11 25.27 -7.34
C SER A 184 -1.56 24.82 -7.55
N GLY A 185 -2.42 25.41 -6.72
CA GLY A 185 -3.67 25.99 -7.19
C GLY A 185 -4.94 25.23 -6.79
N ASN A 186 -5.73 25.93 -5.98
CA ASN A 186 -7.17 25.86 -5.75
C ASN A 186 -7.97 25.09 -6.81
N ASP A 187 -9.01 24.38 -6.36
CA ASP A 187 -9.86 23.39 -7.07
C ASP A 187 -9.18 22.03 -7.28
N ARG A 188 -9.38 21.09 -6.33
CA ARG A 188 -8.60 19.83 -6.29
C ARG A 188 -9.39 18.52 -6.30
N LEU A 189 -10.72 18.53 -6.18
CA LEU A 189 -11.51 17.29 -6.39
C LEU A 189 -11.60 16.88 -7.87
N ASP A 190 -11.28 17.81 -8.78
CA ASP A 190 -11.08 17.58 -10.22
C ASP A 190 -9.68 16.98 -10.54
N LYS A 191 -8.85 16.73 -9.50
CA LYS A 191 -7.45 16.28 -9.63
C LYS A 191 -7.13 14.91 -9.02
N ASP A 192 -8.10 14.22 -8.41
CA ASP A 192 -7.90 12.87 -7.85
C ASP A 192 -8.00 11.81 -8.95
N ARG A 193 -7.02 11.83 -9.85
CA ARG A 193 -6.91 10.89 -10.95
C ARG A 193 -6.64 9.48 -10.40
N VAL A 194 -7.46 8.51 -10.79
CA VAL A 194 -7.25 7.11 -10.41
C VAL A 194 -6.19 6.48 -11.33
N TYR A 195 -4.98 6.32 -10.82
CA TYR A 195 -3.87 5.71 -11.56
C TYR A 195 -3.88 4.18 -11.52
N ASN A 196 -4.49 3.59 -10.49
CA ASN A 196 -4.64 2.14 -10.38
C ASN A 196 -6.08 1.74 -10.04
N ALA A 197 -6.88 1.50 -11.08
CA ALA A 197 -8.24 0.99 -10.96
C ALA A 197 -8.33 -0.38 -10.27
N GLY A 198 -7.26 -1.19 -10.33
CA GLY A 198 -7.23 -2.51 -9.70
C GLY A 198 -7.37 -2.45 -8.18
N ALA A 199 -6.81 -1.42 -7.53
CA ALA A 199 -6.98 -1.23 -6.09
C ALA A 199 -8.45 -0.88 -5.74
N VAL A 200 -9.13 -0.12 -6.60
CA VAL A 200 -10.56 0.17 -6.46
C VAL A 200 -11.41 -1.09 -6.66
N VAL A 201 -11.05 -1.95 -7.63
CA VAL A 201 -11.70 -3.26 -7.82
C VAL A 201 -11.57 -4.13 -6.57
N VAL A 202 -10.39 -4.19 -5.95
CA VAL A 202 -10.18 -4.95 -4.71
C VAL A 202 -11.10 -4.43 -3.60
N LEU A 203 -11.20 -3.11 -3.44
CA LEU A 203 -12.11 -2.50 -2.46
C LEU A 203 -13.58 -2.85 -2.71
N ILE A 204 -14.02 -2.86 -3.97
CA ILE A 204 -15.39 -3.25 -4.34
C ILE A 204 -15.63 -4.75 -4.09
N ARG A 205 -14.66 -5.61 -4.40
CA ARG A 205 -14.77 -7.06 -4.14
C ARG A 205 -14.83 -7.39 -2.65
N SER A 206 -14.09 -6.64 -1.83
CA SER A 206 -14.07 -6.78 -0.38
C SER A 206 -15.19 -6.00 0.32
N LEU A 207 -16.08 -5.31 -0.41
CA LEU A 207 -17.07 -4.40 0.15
C LEU A 207 -17.93 -5.05 1.24
N LEU A 208 -18.37 -6.29 1.01
CA LEU A 208 -19.23 -7.03 1.96
C LEU A 208 -18.51 -7.43 3.26
N LEU A 209 -17.20 -7.29 3.33
CA LEU A 209 -16.39 -7.56 4.53
C LEU A 209 -16.29 -6.33 5.44
N PHE A 210 -16.63 -5.14 4.96
CA PHE A 210 -16.64 -3.91 5.75
C PHE A 210 -17.97 -3.70 6.47
N THR A 211 -17.96 -2.87 7.51
CA THR A 211 -19.17 -2.45 8.21
C THR A 211 -20.09 -1.63 7.30
N PRO A 212 -21.42 -1.69 7.47
CA PRO A 212 -22.37 -0.98 6.61
C PRO A 212 -22.12 0.53 6.48
N LYS A 213 -21.60 1.15 7.54
CA LYS A 213 -21.22 2.57 7.55
C LYS A 213 -20.08 2.82 6.55
N LEU A 214 -18.99 2.06 6.64
CA LEU A 214 -17.85 2.22 5.73
C LEU A 214 -18.17 1.79 4.31
N GLN A 215 -19.03 0.79 4.10
CA GLN A 215 -19.52 0.45 2.76
C GLN A 215 -20.15 1.66 2.06
N LEU A 216 -21.04 2.38 2.76
CA LEU A 216 -21.70 3.55 2.20
C LEU A 216 -20.72 4.73 2.01
N GLU A 217 -19.81 4.97 2.96
CA GLU A 217 -18.77 6.00 2.82
C GLU A 217 -17.87 5.73 1.61
N LEU A 218 -17.43 4.48 1.44
CA LEU A 218 -16.58 4.04 0.33
C LEU A 218 -17.30 4.16 -1.02
N LEU A 219 -18.55 3.68 -1.12
CA LEU A 219 -19.34 3.79 -2.34
C LEU A 219 -19.56 5.25 -2.75
N ASN A 220 -19.93 6.10 -1.79
CA ASN A 220 -20.08 7.54 -2.03
C ASN A 220 -18.77 8.19 -2.49
N PHE A 221 -17.62 7.72 -1.98
CA PHE A 221 -16.31 8.21 -2.39
C PHE A 221 -15.95 7.76 -3.82
N ILE A 222 -16.15 6.48 -4.14
CA ILE A 222 -15.91 5.93 -5.49
C ILE A 222 -16.83 6.60 -6.51
N GLU A 223 -18.10 6.84 -6.17
CA GLU A 223 -19.04 7.57 -7.02
C GLU A 223 -18.53 8.99 -7.32
N LYS A 224 -18.03 9.71 -6.31
CA LYS A 224 -17.43 11.03 -6.50
C LYS A 224 -16.18 10.97 -7.38
N LEU A 225 -15.31 9.99 -7.17
CA LEU A 225 -14.12 9.80 -8.01
C LEU A 225 -14.49 9.52 -9.46
N ALA A 226 -15.49 8.68 -9.70
CA ALA A 226 -15.98 8.36 -11.04
C ALA A 226 -16.55 9.59 -11.73
N HIS A 227 -17.34 10.41 -11.05
CA HIS A 227 -17.91 11.63 -11.62
C HIS A 227 -16.93 12.81 -11.68
N GLY A 228 -15.81 12.75 -10.96
CA GLY A 228 -14.85 13.83 -10.83
C GLY A 228 -14.03 14.13 -12.08
N ALA A 229 -13.76 13.15 -12.95
CA ALA A 229 -13.01 13.38 -14.19
C ALA A 229 -13.39 12.36 -15.28
N SER A 230 -13.41 12.77 -16.56
CA SER A 230 -13.66 11.86 -17.68
C SER A 230 -12.66 10.69 -17.73
N PHE A 231 -11.40 10.97 -17.35
CA PHE A 231 -10.38 9.94 -17.21
C PHE A 231 -10.78 8.88 -16.18
N ASN A 232 -11.33 9.29 -15.04
CA ASN A 232 -11.76 8.35 -14.01
C ASN A 232 -12.98 7.55 -14.48
N GLN A 233 -13.93 8.16 -15.20
CA GLN A 233 -15.04 7.44 -15.83
C GLN A 233 -14.51 6.33 -16.72
N GLU A 234 -13.59 6.61 -17.63
CA GLU A 234 -13.04 5.60 -18.54
C GLU A 234 -12.35 4.44 -17.80
N ASN A 235 -11.67 4.71 -16.68
CA ASN A 235 -10.96 3.68 -15.92
C ASN A 235 -11.83 2.92 -14.91
N LEU A 236 -12.93 3.52 -14.45
CA LEU A 236 -13.83 2.92 -13.45
C LEU A 236 -15.11 2.33 -14.03
N THR A 237 -15.55 2.72 -15.25
CA THR A 237 -16.80 2.23 -15.87
C THR A 237 -16.76 0.74 -16.22
N PHE A 238 -15.55 0.16 -16.35
CA PHE A 238 -15.38 -1.26 -16.64
C PHE A 238 -15.29 -2.14 -15.37
N ILE A 239 -15.46 -1.54 -14.19
CA ILE A 239 -15.50 -2.22 -12.88
C ILE A 239 -16.95 -2.55 -12.52
#